data_AF-A0A135RN59-F1
#
_entry.id   AF-A0A135RN59-F1
#
_cell.length_a   1.000
_cell.length_b   1.000
_cell.length_c   1.000
_cell.angle_alpha   90.00
_cell.angle_beta   90.00
_cell.angle_gamma   90.00
#
_symmetry.space_group_name_H-M   'P 1'
#
loop_
_entity.id
_entity.type
_entity.pdbx_description
1 polymer ?
#
loop_
_entity_poly.entity_id
_entity_poly.type
_entity_poly.pdbx_seq_one_letter_code
_entity_poly.pdbx_strand_id
1 'polypeptide(L)'
;MGSLSGPAATALPYWQVNVPTDRRTDECPEGLRNLSAKDVGILSTPDAAYSRQTWTEVRRLVETNRLDLFQRVPSELRRYRLFIHHLIKEHGSVMNFVLRQRLGWEEPLRATEGKRPFEAEGDYRILYNDWPYGIDGRIVHLVVWTKFELEENPATGDLTEKAREEIDRFVEGTFRARTKPDTVIWFKNWRSLKSVHAVEHFHVMLFDPDPAFIREITNGDVPQCDKFEA
;
A
#
# COMPACT_ATOMS: atom_id res chain seq x y z
N MET A 1 1.33 -43.97 -37.41
CA MET A 1 0.19 -44.00 -36.47
C MET A 1 0.76 -43.65 -35.11
N GLY A 2 0.80 -42.38 -34.72
CA GLY A 2 -0.34 -41.67 -34.12
C GLY A 2 0.12 -41.28 -32.70
N SER A 3 0.91 -40.21 -32.60
CA SER A 3 1.33 -39.66 -31.30
C SER A 3 0.12 -38.97 -30.67
N LEU A 4 -0.38 -39.53 -29.57
CA LEU A 4 -1.43 -38.93 -28.76
C LEU A 4 -0.81 -37.75 -27.99
N SER A 5 -0.86 -36.58 -28.60
CA SER A 5 -0.69 -35.32 -27.87
C SER A 5 -1.83 -35.25 -26.85
N GLY A 6 -1.52 -35.46 -25.56
CA GLY A 6 -2.47 -35.16 -24.48
C GLY A 6 -2.93 -33.69 -24.59
N PRO A 7 -4.16 -33.37 -24.16
CA PRO A 7 -4.64 -31.99 -24.23
C PRO A 7 -3.67 -31.10 -23.47
N ALA A 8 -3.10 -30.11 -24.16
CA ALA A 8 -2.33 -29.05 -23.51
C ALA A 8 -3.26 -28.45 -22.45
N ALA A 9 -2.89 -28.60 -21.17
CA ALA A 9 -3.64 -28.01 -20.07
C ALA A 9 -3.83 -26.53 -20.41
N THR A 10 -5.07 -26.14 -20.71
CA THR A 10 -5.37 -24.80 -21.18
C THR A 10 -4.99 -23.86 -20.04
N ALA A 11 -4.02 -22.98 -20.29
CA ALA A 11 -3.59 -22.02 -19.28
C ALA A 11 -4.82 -21.25 -18.79
N LEU A 12 -5.02 -21.23 -17.47
CA LEU A 12 -6.16 -20.53 -16.89
C LEU A 12 -6.09 -19.05 -17.28
N PRO A 13 -7.23 -18.41 -17.57
CA PRO A 13 -7.25 -16.96 -17.72
C PRO A 13 -6.79 -16.30 -16.41
N TYR A 14 -6.16 -15.12 -16.49
CA TYR A 14 -5.55 -14.46 -15.33
C TYR A 14 -6.52 -14.25 -14.15
N TRP A 15 -7.82 -14.10 -14.42
CA TRP A 15 -8.83 -13.95 -13.37
C TRP A 15 -9.24 -15.28 -12.71
N GLN A 16 -8.61 -16.41 -13.05
CA GLN A 16 -8.89 -17.74 -12.45
C GLN A 16 -7.66 -18.39 -11.80
N VAL A 17 -6.44 -17.88 -12.02
CA VAL A 17 -5.17 -18.55 -11.61
C VAL A 17 -5.12 -18.85 -10.10
N ASN A 18 -5.37 -17.85 -9.26
CA ASN A 18 -5.37 -17.99 -7.80
C ASN A 18 -6.79 -18.12 -7.21
N VAL A 19 -7.71 -18.72 -7.98
CA VAL A 19 -9.11 -18.91 -7.58
C VAL A 19 -9.42 -20.40 -7.46
N PRO A 20 -9.96 -20.87 -6.32
CA PRO A 20 -10.47 -22.23 -6.16
C PRO A 20 -11.45 -22.61 -7.27
N THR A 21 -11.39 -23.85 -7.75
CA THR A 21 -12.16 -24.30 -8.92
C THR A 21 -13.66 -24.05 -8.79
N ASP A 22 -14.21 -24.22 -7.58
CA ASP A 22 -15.63 -24.01 -7.23
C ASP A 22 -16.05 -22.53 -7.24
N ARG A 23 -15.09 -21.60 -7.21
CA ARG A 23 -15.33 -20.13 -7.22
C ARG A 23 -14.92 -19.46 -8.53
N ARG A 24 -14.51 -20.23 -9.55
CA ARG A 24 -14.14 -19.67 -10.85
C ARG A 24 -15.36 -19.21 -11.61
N THR A 25 -15.22 -18.05 -12.25
CA THR A 25 -16.23 -17.48 -13.14
C THR A 25 -15.77 -17.57 -14.58
N ASP A 26 -16.67 -17.93 -15.49
CA ASP A 26 -16.38 -17.98 -16.93
C ASP A 26 -16.01 -16.60 -17.47
N GLU A 27 -16.75 -15.57 -17.03
CA GLU A 27 -16.45 -14.18 -17.37
C GLU A 27 -15.47 -13.53 -16.39
N CYS A 28 -14.66 -12.59 -16.89
CA CYS A 28 -13.81 -11.76 -16.05
C CYS A 28 -14.66 -10.82 -15.18
N PRO A 29 -14.51 -10.84 -13.83
CA PRO A 29 -15.20 -9.91 -12.93
C PRO A 29 -14.95 -8.45 -13.32
N GLU A 30 -15.96 -7.60 -13.18
CA GLU A 30 -15.88 -6.19 -13.62
C GLU A 30 -14.66 -5.44 -13.08
N GLY A 31 -14.35 -5.60 -11.79
CA GLY A 31 -13.20 -4.93 -11.16
C GLY A 31 -11.82 -5.42 -11.63
N LEU A 32 -11.79 -6.48 -12.44
CA LEU A 32 -10.59 -7.03 -13.06
C LEU A 32 -10.54 -6.80 -14.57
N ARG A 33 -11.52 -6.09 -15.15
CA ARG A 33 -11.51 -5.71 -16.57
C ARG A 33 -10.61 -4.48 -16.79
N ASN A 34 -10.12 -4.31 -18.02
CA ASN A 34 -9.33 -3.13 -18.44
C ASN A 34 -8.08 -2.85 -17.60
N LEU A 35 -7.44 -3.90 -17.07
CA LEU A 35 -6.22 -3.77 -16.28
C LEU A 35 -5.00 -3.48 -17.17
N SER A 36 -3.97 -2.90 -16.56
CA SER A 36 -2.68 -2.69 -17.24
C SER A 36 -2.02 -4.04 -17.57
N ALA A 37 -1.15 -4.06 -18.58
CA ALA A 37 -0.37 -5.26 -18.91
C ALA A 37 0.46 -5.76 -17.71
N LYS A 38 0.94 -4.83 -16.86
CA LYS A 38 1.65 -5.17 -15.62
C LYS A 38 0.74 -5.93 -14.66
N ASP A 39 -0.46 -5.42 -14.39
CA ASP A 39 -1.41 -6.08 -13.48
C ASP A 39 -1.85 -7.44 -14.02
N VAL A 40 -2.14 -7.54 -15.33
CA VAL A 40 -2.49 -8.82 -15.96
C VAL A 40 -1.36 -9.83 -15.80
N GLY A 41 -0.10 -9.41 -15.99
CA GLY A 41 1.07 -10.26 -15.77
C GLY A 41 1.18 -10.75 -14.33
N ILE A 42 0.99 -9.86 -13.35
CA ILE A 42 1.01 -10.22 -11.92
C ILE A 42 -0.12 -11.21 -11.61
N LEU A 43 -1.36 -10.93 -12.02
CA LEU A 43 -2.52 -11.78 -11.77
C LEU A 43 -2.42 -13.16 -12.45
N SER A 44 -1.65 -13.26 -13.54
CA SER A 44 -1.39 -14.52 -14.23
C SER A 44 -0.38 -15.41 -13.50
N THR A 45 0.26 -14.92 -12.44
CA THR A 45 1.26 -15.65 -11.67
C THR A 45 0.60 -16.39 -10.50
N PRO A 46 0.81 -17.71 -10.34
CA PRO A 46 0.37 -18.42 -9.15
C PRO A 46 1.05 -17.90 -7.88
N ASP A 47 0.33 -17.79 -6.77
CA ASP A 47 0.88 -17.33 -5.49
C ASP A 47 2.09 -18.18 -5.04
N ALA A 48 2.06 -19.49 -5.31
CA ALA A 48 3.16 -20.40 -4.99
C ALA A 48 4.46 -20.08 -5.74
N ALA A 49 4.38 -19.36 -6.87
CA ALA A 49 5.54 -18.88 -7.61
C ALA A 49 5.97 -17.46 -7.18
N TYR A 50 5.20 -16.78 -6.34
CA TYR A 50 5.52 -15.46 -5.85
C TYR A 50 6.55 -15.51 -4.71
N SER A 51 7.66 -14.81 -4.89
CA SER A 51 8.70 -14.68 -3.86
C SER A 51 8.56 -13.32 -3.17
N ARG A 52 8.35 -13.36 -1.85
CA ARG A 52 8.27 -12.15 -1.03
C ARG A 52 9.63 -11.48 -0.91
N GLN A 53 9.66 -10.16 -1.07
CA GLN A 53 10.89 -9.39 -0.94
C GLN A 53 11.32 -9.32 0.54
N THR A 54 12.58 -9.66 0.80
CA THR A 54 13.21 -9.62 2.12
C THR A 54 13.42 -8.20 2.61
N TRP A 55 13.64 -8.00 3.92
CA TRP A 55 13.96 -6.68 4.47
C TRP A 55 15.13 -5.99 3.76
N THR A 56 16.20 -6.72 3.47
CA THR A 56 17.36 -6.19 2.75
C THR A 56 17.00 -5.70 1.35
N GLU A 57 16.19 -6.45 0.61
CA GLU A 57 15.73 -6.04 -0.73
C GLU A 57 14.81 -4.83 -0.66
N VAL A 58 13.86 -4.82 0.28
CA VAL A 58 12.93 -3.71 0.52
C VAL A 58 13.71 -2.42 0.83
N ARG A 59 14.70 -2.50 1.74
CA ARG A 59 15.61 -1.38 2.04
C ARG A 59 16.31 -0.88 0.79
N ARG A 60 16.93 -1.79 0.01
CA ARG A 60 17.62 -1.44 -1.24
C ARG A 60 16.69 -0.73 -2.23
N LEU A 61 15.44 -1.17 -2.35
CA LEU A 61 14.47 -0.53 -3.25
C LEU A 61 14.15 0.90 -2.82
N VAL A 62 14.00 1.14 -1.51
CA VAL A 62 13.77 2.48 -0.97
C VAL A 62 15.02 3.36 -1.15
N GLU A 63 16.19 2.85 -0.78
CA GLU A 63 17.49 3.55 -0.91
C GLU A 63 17.80 3.94 -2.36
N THR A 64 17.44 3.09 -3.33
CA THR A 64 17.64 3.35 -4.78
C THR A 64 16.43 3.98 -5.47
N ASN A 65 15.40 4.38 -4.71
CA ASN A 65 14.16 4.97 -5.21
C ASN A 65 13.47 4.15 -6.32
N ARG A 66 13.59 2.81 -6.27
CA ARG A 66 12.96 1.84 -7.18
C ARG A 66 11.63 1.31 -6.65
N LEU A 67 10.80 2.25 -6.18
CA LEU A 67 9.49 1.96 -5.58
C LEU A 67 8.52 1.29 -6.59
N ASP A 68 8.76 1.46 -7.89
CA ASP A 68 8.02 0.83 -9.00
C ASP A 68 8.08 -0.71 -8.99
N LEU A 69 9.09 -1.27 -8.32
CA LEU A 69 9.31 -2.70 -8.20
C LEU A 69 8.54 -3.34 -7.03
N PHE A 70 7.94 -2.54 -6.15
CA PHE A 70 7.00 -3.08 -5.18
C PHE A 70 5.76 -3.62 -5.88
N GLN A 71 5.37 -4.84 -5.51
CA GLN A 71 4.21 -5.53 -6.05
C GLN A 71 3.47 -6.22 -4.91
N ARG A 72 2.17 -6.45 -5.09
CA ARG A 72 1.39 -7.29 -4.18
C ARG A 72 1.53 -8.74 -4.58
N VAL A 73 1.29 -9.64 -3.64
CA VAL A 73 1.03 -11.05 -3.96
C VAL A 73 -0.12 -11.11 -4.99
N PRO A 74 -0.09 -11.98 -6.01
CA PRO A 74 -1.10 -12.01 -7.06
C PRO A 74 -2.55 -12.10 -6.55
N SER A 75 -2.84 -12.97 -5.57
CA SER A 75 -4.16 -13.02 -4.91
C SER A 75 -4.53 -11.71 -4.20
N GLU A 76 -3.59 -11.08 -3.50
CA GLU A 76 -3.82 -9.79 -2.84
C GLU A 76 -4.06 -8.65 -3.84
N LEU A 77 -3.38 -8.67 -5.00
CA LEU A 77 -3.67 -7.72 -6.08
C LEU A 77 -5.10 -7.92 -6.60
N ARG A 78 -5.55 -9.17 -6.76
CA ARG A 78 -6.92 -9.47 -7.17
C ARG A 78 -7.92 -8.87 -6.18
N ARG A 79 -7.75 -9.17 -4.89
CA ARG A 79 -8.62 -8.69 -3.81
C ARG A 79 -8.65 -7.16 -3.77
N TYR A 80 -7.48 -6.52 -3.87
CA TYR A 80 -7.36 -5.06 -3.96
C TYR A 80 -8.16 -4.48 -5.12
N ARG A 81 -8.05 -5.05 -6.32
CA ARG A 81 -8.77 -4.55 -7.51
C ARG A 81 -10.28 -4.68 -7.37
N LEU A 82 -10.76 -5.80 -6.84
CA LEU A 82 -12.18 -6.01 -6.55
C LEU A 82 -12.69 -5.04 -5.47
N PHE A 83 -11.91 -4.85 -4.41
CA PHE A 83 -12.21 -3.89 -3.36
C PHE A 83 -12.31 -2.46 -3.89
N ILE A 84 -11.33 -2.00 -4.69
CA ILE A 84 -11.35 -0.66 -5.27
C ILE A 84 -12.55 -0.46 -6.19
N HIS A 85 -12.92 -1.47 -6.98
CA HIS A 85 -14.13 -1.42 -7.82
C HIS A 85 -15.39 -1.24 -6.97
N HIS A 86 -15.53 -2.01 -5.90
CA HIS A 86 -16.68 -1.91 -5.00
C HIS A 86 -16.71 -0.57 -4.26
N LEU A 87 -15.57 -0.17 -3.70
CA LEU A 87 -15.40 1.09 -2.99
C LEU A 87 -15.79 2.28 -3.86
N ILE A 88 -15.35 2.33 -5.12
CA ILE A 88 -15.70 3.44 -6.02
C ILE A 88 -17.20 3.47 -6.30
N LYS A 89 -17.85 2.31 -6.45
CA LYS A 89 -19.32 2.23 -6.62
C LYS A 89 -20.07 2.73 -5.38
N GLU A 90 -19.58 2.42 -4.19
CA GLU A 90 -20.26 2.76 -2.93
C GLU A 90 -19.99 4.20 -2.46
N HIS A 91 -18.75 4.65 -2.52
CA HIS A 91 -18.29 5.91 -1.94
C HIS A 91 -17.96 6.99 -2.99
N GLY A 92 -18.09 6.66 -4.27
CA GLY A 92 -17.78 7.52 -5.40
C GLY A 92 -16.29 7.64 -5.71
N SER A 93 -15.41 7.60 -4.70
CA SER A 93 -13.96 7.61 -4.90
C SER A 93 -13.19 6.99 -3.73
N VAL A 94 -11.97 6.51 -4.01
CA VAL A 94 -10.99 6.07 -2.99
C VAL A 94 -10.70 7.19 -1.99
N MET A 95 -10.58 8.42 -2.48
CA MET A 95 -10.33 9.60 -1.66
C MET A 95 -11.44 9.83 -0.63
N ASN A 96 -12.71 9.83 -1.05
CA ASN A 96 -13.84 10.03 -0.15
C ASN A 96 -13.88 8.97 0.96
N PHE A 97 -13.60 7.71 0.60
CA PHE A 97 -13.51 6.62 1.56
C PHE A 97 -12.38 6.86 2.56
N VAL A 98 -11.17 7.16 2.11
CA VAL A 98 -10.04 7.39 3.02
C VAL A 98 -10.34 8.56 3.96
N LEU A 99 -10.76 9.72 3.45
CA LEU A 99 -11.05 10.89 4.27
C LEU A 99 -12.14 10.62 5.32
N ARG A 100 -13.30 10.10 4.89
CA ARG A 100 -14.45 9.96 5.77
C ARG A 100 -14.41 8.71 6.64
N GLN A 101 -13.99 7.58 6.08
CA GLN A 101 -14.08 6.27 6.74
C GLN A 101 -12.78 5.87 7.44
N ARG A 102 -11.61 6.24 6.90
CA ARG A 102 -10.32 5.87 7.51
C ARG A 102 -9.79 6.96 8.43
N LEU A 103 -9.88 8.23 8.03
CA LEU A 103 -9.26 9.35 8.74
C LEU A 103 -10.24 10.10 9.65
N GLY A 104 -11.53 10.10 9.31
CA GLY A 104 -12.55 10.91 9.98
C GLY A 104 -12.29 12.41 9.79
N TRP A 105 -11.78 12.81 8.63
CA TRP A 105 -11.48 14.20 8.28
C TRP A 105 -12.48 14.74 7.25
N GLU A 106 -12.75 16.04 7.34
CA GLU A 106 -13.61 16.78 6.42
C GLU A 106 -12.82 17.85 5.68
N GLU A 107 -13.19 18.09 4.42
CA GLU A 107 -12.58 19.13 3.60
C GLU A 107 -13.18 20.52 3.92
N PRO A 108 -12.40 21.61 3.80
CA PRO A 108 -10.97 21.62 3.45
C PRO A 108 -10.10 21.15 4.63
N LEU A 109 -9.06 20.36 4.33
CA LEU A 109 -8.09 19.95 5.33
C LEU A 109 -7.34 21.18 5.86
N ARG A 110 -7.39 21.38 7.16
CA ARG A 110 -6.69 22.47 7.85
C ARG A 110 -5.85 21.89 8.97
N ALA A 111 -4.53 22.06 8.85
CA ALA A 111 -3.62 21.82 9.96
C ALA A 111 -3.87 22.85 11.07
N THR A 112 -3.48 22.51 12.29
CA THR A 112 -3.64 23.34 13.47
C THR A 112 -2.78 24.59 13.34
N GLU A 113 -3.40 25.77 13.46
CA GLU A 113 -2.72 27.04 13.29
C GLU A 113 -1.59 27.23 14.32
N GLY A 114 -0.44 27.74 13.87
CA GLY A 114 0.73 28.01 14.71
C GLY A 114 1.50 26.75 15.16
N LYS A 115 1.12 25.56 14.69
CA LYS A 115 1.85 24.30 14.95
C LYS A 115 2.72 23.92 13.77
N ARG A 116 3.90 23.36 14.05
CA ARG A 116 4.75 22.77 13.01
C ARG A 116 4.20 21.41 12.57
N PRO A 117 4.57 20.93 11.37
CA PRO A 117 4.28 19.57 10.94
C PRO A 117 4.56 18.54 12.06
N PHE A 118 3.60 17.63 12.25
CA PHE A 118 3.62 16.55 13.24
C PHE A 118 3.60 16.95 14.73
N GLU A 119 3.39 18.22 15.09
CA GLU A 119 3.27 18.63 16.50
C GLU A 119 1.87 18.44 17.10
N ALA A 120 0.83 18.51 16.28
CA ALA A 120 -0.54 18.33 16.73
C ALA A 120 -1.05 16.94 16.34
N GLU A 121 -1.47 16.14 17.32
CA GLU A 121 -2.01 14.78 17.13
C GLU A 121 -3.26 14.75 16.23
N GLY A 122 -3.98 15.86 16.13
CA GLY A 122 -5.14 16.01 15.25
C GLY A 122 -4.80 16.13 13.76
N ASP A 123 -3.54 16.36 13.41
CA ASP A 123 -3.12 16.68 12.04
C ASP A 123 -2.52 15.51 11.28
N TYR A 124 -2.35 14.36 11.93
CA TYR A 124 -1.89 13.14 11.28
C TYR A 124 -2.59 11.89 11.83
N ARG A 125 -2.50 10.80 11.06
CA ARG A 125 -2.93 9.46 11.46
C ARG A 125 -1.91 8.43 11.01
N ILE A 126 -1.55 7.50 11.88
CA ILE A 126 -0.70 6.36 11.56
C ILE A 126 -1.64 5.15 11.45
N LEU A 127 -1.78 4.59 10.26
CA LEU A 127 -2.65 3.45 10.00
C LEU A 127 -1.86 2.33 9.34
N TYR A 128 -2.37 1.10 9.40
CA TYR A 128 -1.86 0.07 8.51
C TYR A 128 -2.11 0.47 7.05
N ASN A 129 -1.21 0.03 6.17
CA ASN A 129 -1.54 0.02 4.75
C ASN A 129 -2.68 -0.98 4.53
N ASP A 130 -3.81 -0.48 4.05
CA ASP A 130 -5.00 -1.29 3.81
C ASP A 130 -4.76 -2.45 2.84
N TRP A 131 -3.76 -2.32 1.97
CA TRP A 131 -3.40 -3.29 0.95
C TRP A 131 -1.87 -3.32 0.78
N PRO A 132 -1.15 -3.98 1.72
CA PRO A 132 0.32 -3.96 1.76
C PRO A 132 0.94 -4.69 0.57
N TYR A 133 2.24 -4.45 0.35
CA TYR A 133 3.00 -5.15 -0.69
C TYR A 133 3.28 -6.61 -0.31
N GLY A 134 3.65 -7.42 -1.30
CA GLY A 134 4.08 -8.81 -1.14
C GLY A 134 5.52 -8.90 -0.64
N ILE A 135 5.73 -8.39 0.56
CA ILE A 135 7.03 -8.35 1.24
C ILE A 135 7.07 -9.38 2.38
N ASP A 136 8.24 -9.58 3.00
CA ASP A 136 8.43 -10.45 4.16
C ASP A 136 7.33 -10.18 5.21
N GLY A 137 6.68 -11.24 5.70
CA GLY A 137 5.53 -11.14 6.61
C GLY A 137 5.85 -10.54 7.98
N ARG A 138 7.14 -10.42 8.33
CA ARG A 138 7.60 -9.71 9.53
C ARG A 138 7.64 -8.20 9.34
N ILE A 139 7.54 -7.70 8.11
CA ILE A 139 7.54 -6.27 7.83
C ILE A 139 6.13 -5.72 8.03
N VAL A 140 5.99 -4.81 8.98
CA VAL A 140 4.77 -4.04 9.19
C VAL A 140 4.81 -2.83 8.25
N HIS A 141 3.83 -2.74 7.34
CA HIS A 141 3.71 -1.64 6.38
C HIS A 141 2.62 -0.67 6.85
N LEU A 142 3.04 0.51 7.32
CA LEU A 142 2.17 1.59 7.77
C LEU A 142 2.09 2.72 6.73
N VAL A 143 1.05 3.52 6.86
CA VAL A 143 0.84 4.78 6.14
C VAL A 143 0.62 5.87 7.16
N VAL A 144 1.40 6.93 7.06
CA VAL A 144 1.21 8.15 7.85
C VAL A 144 0.54 9.18 6.96
N TRP A 145 -0.70 9.52 7.30
CA TRP A 145 -1.53 10.51 6.61
C TRP A 145 -1.40 11.86 7.31
N THR A 146 -1.34 12.96 6.56
CA THR A 146 -1.15 14.31 7.12
C THR A 146 -2.15 15.31 6.52
N LYS A 147 -2.54 16.32 7.30
CA LYS A 147 -3.36 17.46 6.85
C LYS A 147 -2.54 18.59 6.20
N PHE A 148 -1.25 18.66 6.49
CA PHE A 148 -0.34 19.63 5.91
C PHE A 148 0.32 19.08 4.65
N GLU A 149 0.75 20.01 3.79
CA GLU A 149 1.45 19.68 2.55
C GLU A 149 2.86 19.15 2.84
N LEU A 150 3.25 18.14 2.08
CA LEU A 150 4.62 17.66 2.05
C LEU A 150 5.32 18.31 0.85
N GLU A 151 5.90 19.49 1.08
CA GLU A 151 6.46 20.37 0.05
C GLU A 151 7.42 19.63 -0.90
N GLU A 152 7.21 19.80 -2.20
CA GLU A 152 8.01 19.21 -3.27
C GLU A 152 8.84 20.29 -3.98
N ASN A 153 10.08 19.97 -4.36
CA ASN A 153 10.91 20.75 -5.25
C ASN A 153 10.29 20.74 -6.66
N PRO A 154 9.88 21.90 -7.22
CA PRO A 154 9.21 21.95 -8.51
C PRO A 154 10.06 21.45 -9.69
N ALA A 155 11.39 21.49 -9.58
CA ALA A 155 12.30 21.08 -10.65
C ALA A 155 12.48 19.55 -10.70
N THR A 156 12.44 18.87 -9.56
CA THR A 156 12.70 17.42 -9.47
C THR A 156 11.45 16.61 -9.16
N GLY A 157 10.42 17.22 -8.60
CA GLY A 157 9.25 16.54 -8.04
C GLY A 157 9.54 15.76 -6.75
N ASP A 158 10.77 15.84 -6.21
CA ASP A 158 11.18 15.26 -4.93
C ASP A 158 10.74 16.16 -3.77
N LEU A 159 10.72 15.66 -2.53
CA LEU A 159 10.54 16.48 -1.34
C LEU A 159 11.61 17.59 -1.26
N THR A 160 11.23 18.76 -0.75
CA THR A 160 12.22 19.75 -0.33
C THR A 160 13.06 19.20 0.82
N GLU A 161 14.29 19.71 0.97
CA GLU A 161 15.19 19.31 2.08
C GLU A 161 14.51 19.53 3.44
N LYS A 162 13.83 20.67 3.60
CA LYS A 162 13.04 20.98 4.80
C LYS A 162 11.93 19.94 5.07
N ALA A 163 11.11 19.61 4.06
CA ALA A 163 10.04 18.63 4.25
C ALA A 163 10.59 17.24 4.57
N ARG A 164 11.72 16.86 3.97
CA ARG A 164 12.42 15.61 4.26
C ARG A 164 12.93 15.57 5.70
N GLU A 165 13.57 16.64 6.18
CA GLU A 165 14.03 16.75 7.57
C GLU A 165 12.88 16.71 8.59
N GLU A 166 11.72 17.31 8.27
CA GLU A 166 10.53 17.27 9.12
C GLU A 166 9.98 15.85 9.25
N ILE A 167 9.90 15.10 8.14
CA ILE A 167 9.51 13.69 8.16
C ILE A 167 10.55 12.84 8.90
N ASP A 168 11.84 13.02 8.62
CA ASP A 168 12.92 12.26 9.26
C ASP A 168 12.90 12.47 10.78
N ARG A 169 12.72 13.71 11.26
CA ARG A 169 12.60 14.00 12.69
C ARG A 169 11.39 13.33 13.32
N PHE A 170 10.24 13.36 12.64
CA PHE A 170 9.04 12.67 13.10
C PHE A 170 9.26 11.15 13.16
N VAL A 171 9.88 10.57 12.13
CA VAL A 171 10.15 9.13 12.07
C VAL A 171 11.14 8.71 13.16
N GLU A 172 12.14 9.54 13.41
CA GLU A 172 13.14 9.32 14.45
C GLU A 172 12.48 9.24 15.83
N GLY A 173 11.69 10.26 16.21
CA GLY A 173 11.04 10.31 17.53
C GLY A 173 9.93 9.29 17.71
N THR A 174 9.16 8.99 16.66
CA THR A 174 7.96 8.16 16.76
C THR A 174 8.27 6.66 16.63
N PHE A 175 9.19 6.29 15.74
CA PHE A 175 9.45 4.88 15.41
C PHE A 175 10.86 4.45 15.80
N ARG A 176 11.92 5.14 15.34
CA ARG A 176 13.30 4.69 15.54
C ARG A 176 13.75 4.74 17.00
N ALA A 177 13.32 5.75 17.76
CA ALA A 177 13.58 5.85 19.19
C ALA A 177 13.03 4.68 20.02
N ARG A 178 12.10 3.90 19.46
CA ARG A 178 11.40 2.78 20.12
C ARG A 178 11.68 1.42 19.49
N THR A 179 12.57 1.37 18.50
CA THR A 179 12.88 0.15 17.74
C THR A 179 14.38 -0.07 17.64
N LYS A 180 14.78 -1.25 17.16
CA LYS A 180 16.20 -1.55 16.96
C LYS A 180 16.74 -0.67 15.81
N PRO A 181 18.01 -0.28 15.84
CA PRO A 181 18.66 0.37 14.71
C PRO A 181 18.42 -0.39 13.42
N ASP A 182 18.37 0.30 12.28
CA ASP A 182 18.29 -0.31 10.95
C ASP A 182 17.02 -1.12 10.63
N THR A 183 15.99 -1.05 11.49
CA THR A 183 14.70 -1.75 11.32
C THR A 183 13.55 -0.87 10.83
N VAL A 184 13.79 0.44 10.60
CA VAL A 184 12.76 1.39 10.15
C VAL A 184 13.22 2.14 8.91
N ILE A 185 12.41 2.09 7.87
CA ILE A 185 12.55 2.92 6.67
C ILE A 185 11.25 3.65 6.37
N TRP A 186 11.34 4.76 5.65
CA TRP A 186 10.17 5.46 5.13
C TRP A 186 10.40 5.88 3.69
N PHE A 187 9.31 6.06 2.95
CA PHE A 187 9.34 6.56 1.58
C PHE A 187 8.01 7.23 1.22
N LYS A 188 8.04 8.13 0.25
CA LYS A 188 6.84 8.76 -0.33
C LYS A 188 6.68 8.25 -1.77
N ASN A 189 5.47 7.81 -2.13
CA ASN A 189 5.17 7.44 -3.51
C ASN A 189 4.97 8.73 -4.35
N TRP A 190 5.74 8.86 -5.43
CA TRP A 190 5.71 10.03 -6.32
C TRP A 190 4.39 10.14 -7.11
N ARG A 191 4.11 11.34 -7.64
CA ARG A 191 2.85 11.74 -8.33
C ARG A 191 2.30 10.73 -9.35
N SER A 192 3.12 9.89 -9.98
CA SER A 192 2.68 8.88 -10.97
C SER A 192 2.07 7.60 -10.36
N LEU A 193 2.17 7.41 -9.04
CA LEU A 193 1.65 6.23 -8.32
C LEU A 193 0.57 6.57 -7.29
N LYS A 194 0.28 7.85 -7.05
CA LYS A 194 -0.75 8.28 -6.09
C LYS A 194 -2.14 7.87 -6.62
N SER A 195 -2.81 6.96 -5.90
CA SER A 195 -4.24 6.69 -6.13
C SER A 195 -5.16 7.70 -5.43
N VAL A 196 -4.61 8.55 -4.55
CA VAL A 196 -5.31 9.60 -3.79
C VAL A 196 -4.49 10.89 -3.87
N HIS A 197 -4.93 11.85 -4.67
CA HIS A 197 -4.17 13.07 -4.97
C HIS A 197 -4.34 14.21 -3.94
N ALA A 198 -5.35 14.15 -3.06
CA ALA A 198 -5.69 15.28 -2.17
C ALA A 198 -5.24 15.11 -0.71
N VAL A 199 -4.87 13.90 -0.29
CA VAL A 199 -4.39 13.66 1.10
C VAL A 199 -2.95 13.21 1.05
N GLU A 200 -2.08 14.06 1.59
CA GLU A 200 -0.66 13.75 1.67
C GLU A 200 -0.42 12.59 2.64
N HIS A 201 0.52 11.73 2.24
CA HIS A 201 0.92 10.59 3.02
C HIS A 201 2.31 10.11 2.63
N PHE A 202 2.94 9.41 3.55
CA PHE A 202 4.15 8.63 3.29
C PHE A 202 4.02 7.27 3.97
N HIS A 203 4.85 6.33 3.52
CA HIS A 203 4.88 4.97 4.03
C HIS A 203 6.00 4.83 5.05
N VAL A 204 5.75 4.06 6.10
CA VAL A 204 6.76 3.63 7.06
C VAL A 204 6.73 2.11 7.08
N MET A 205 7.88 1.47 6.94
CA MET A 205 8.03 0.03 7.09
C MET A 205 8.93 -0.28 8.27
N LEU A 206 8.47 -1.19 9.14
CA LEU A 206 9.20 -1.64 10.31
C LEU A 206 9.43 -3.14 10.21
N PHE A 207 10.66 -3.59 10.42
CA PHE A 207 10.99 -5.01 10.41
C PHE A 207 10.90 -5.62 11.81
N ASP A 208 9.98 -6.59 11.97
CA ASP A 208 9.76 -7.35 13.19
C ASP A 208 9.58 -6.47 14.45
N PRO A 209 8.72 -5.43 14.42
CA PRO A 209 8.48 -4.56 15.57
C PRO A 209 7.67 -5.29 16.66
N ASP A 210 7.73 -4.78 17.88
CA ASP A 210 6.84 -5.23 18.96
C ASP A 210 5.35 -4.99 18.58
N PRO A 211 4.50 -6.03 18.52
CA PRO A 211 3.08 -5.86 18.21
C PRO A 211 2.33 -4.92 19.16
N ALA A 212 2.73 -4.82 20.42
CA ALA A 212 2.12 -3.90 21.38
C ALA A 212 2.40 -2.43 21.01
N PHE A 213 3.64 -2.14 20.57
CA PHE A 213 4.01 -0.84 20.05
C PHE A 213 3.21 -0.47 18.79
N ILE A 214 3.05 -1.41 17.85
CA ILE A 214 2.26 -1.14 16.65
C ILE A 214 0.79 -0.87 17.00
N ARG A 215 0.20 -1.65 17.90
CA ARG A 215 -1.18 -1.44 18.36
C ARG A 215 -1.36 -0.06 19.00
N GLU A 216 -0.39 0.39 19.79
CA GLU A 216 -0.42 1.71 20.43
C GLU A 216 -0.43 2.83 19.39
N ILE A 217 0.54 2.86 18.48
CA ILE A 217 0.70 3.96 17.52
C ILE A 217 -0.40 4.00 16.46
N THR A 218 -1.01 2.86 16.14
CA THR A 218 -2.13 2.78 15.20
C THR A 218 -3.50 2.89 15.87
N ASN A 219 -3.54 3.06 17.20
CA ASN A 219 -4.77 3.06 18.00
C ASN A 219 -5.67 1.83 17.71
N GLY A 220 -5.05 0.67 17.53
CA GLY A 220 -5.76 -0.58 17.23
C GLY A 220 -6.36 -0.67 15.83
N ASP A 221 -5.89 0.12 14.85
CA ASP A 221 -6.32 0.01 13.45
C ASP A 221 -6.15 -1.41 12.90
N VAL A 222 -7.05 -1.76 11.96
CA VAL A 222 -7.05 -3.02 11.22
C VAL A 222 -7.19 -2.69 9.72
N PRO A 223 -6.29 -3.20 8.86
CA PRO A 223 -6.30 -2.90 7.43
C PRO A 223 -7.53 -3.48 6.73
N GLN A 224 -7.94 -2.87 5.61
CA GLN A 224 -9.10 -3.36 4.84
C GLN A 224 -8.88 -4.76 4.23
N CYS A 225 -7.64 -5.16 3.91
CA CYS A 225 -7.37 -6.51 3.43
C CYS A 225 -7.76 -7.60 4.45
N ASP A 226 -7.85 -7.30 5.74
CA ASP A 226 -8.26 -8.28 6.75
C ASP A 226 -9.79 -8.33 6.91
N LYS A 227 -10.51 -7.32 6.39
CA LYS A 227 -11.97 -7.19 6.50
C LYS A 227 -12.69 -7.61 5.21
N PHE A 228 -12.00 -7.55 4.07
CA PHE A 228 -12.60 -7.75 2.76
C PHE A 228 -12.57 -9.22 2.32
N GLU A 229 -13.74 -9.81 2.11
CA GLU A 229 -13.89 -11.11 1.46
C GLU A 229 -14.22 -10.90 -0.03
N ALA A 230 -13.46 -11.58 -0.91
CA ALA A 230 -13.50 -11.41 -2.36
C ALA A 230 -14.13 -12.59 -3.08
#